data_AF-A0A1I6DFT1-F1
#
_entry.id   AF-A0A1I6DFT1-F1
#
_cell.length_a   1.000
_cell.length_b   1.000
_cell.length_c   1.000
_cell.angle_alpha   90.00
_cell.angle_beta   90.00
_cell.angle_gamma   90.00
#
_symmetry.space_group_name_H-M   'P 1'
#
loop_
_entity.id
_entity.type
_entity.pdbx_description
1 polymer ?
#
loop_
_entity_poly.entity_id
_entity_poly.type
_entity_poly.pdbx_seq_one_letter_code
_entity_poly.pdbx_strand_id
1 'polypeptide(L)'
;MYSPRPEIETIIIAFNKALAKQGIKTEKIFLFGSQAKGTAGEHSDIDLVVISNSFKGLDFMQRCELLGRAIAEIMEPIEPLAYTPEEFDVQKQKASFLYEVLTEPQTIEYQF
;
A
#
# COMPACT_ATOMS: atom_id res chain seq x y z
N MET A 1 -14.05 -17.95 -3.01
CA MET A 1 -13.23 -16.85 -2.47
C MET A 1 -12.09 -16.65 -3.44
N TYR A 2 -12.00 -15.47 -4.06
CA TYR A 2 -10.93 -15.17 -4.99
C TYR A 2 -9.73 -14.71 -4.17
N SER A 3 -8.64 -15.47 -4.20
CA SER A 3 -7.36 -15.01 -3.66
C SER A 3 -6.67 -14.16 -4.73
N PRO A 4 -5.91 -13.12 -4.35
CA PRO A 4 -5.10 -12.37 -5.28
C PRO A 4 -4.15 -13.34 -6.01
N ARG A 5 -3.78 -13.01 -7.24
CA ARG A 5 -2.82 -13.82 -8.01
C ARG A 5 -1.55 -13.97 -7.16
N PRO A 6 -0.94 -15.18 -7.04
CA PRO A 6 0.28 -15.39 -6.25
C PRO A 6 1.43 -14.42 -6.59
N GLU A 7 1.42 -13.89 -7.81
CA GLU A 7 2.31 -12.85 -8.30
C GLU A 7 2.18 -11.52 -7.54
N ILE A 8 0.96 -11.08 -7.19
CA ILE A 8 0.72 -9.81 -6.48
C ILE A 8 1.30 -9.85 -5.07
N GLU A 9 1.11 -10.96 -4.35
CA GLU A 9 1.70 -11.13 -3.02
C GLU A 9 3.24 -11.08 -3.09
N THR A 10 3.81 -11.69 -4.13
CA THR A 10 5.26 -11.64 -4.37
C THR A 10 5.75 -10.21 -4.61
N ILE A 11 5.01 -9.42 -5.40
CA ILE A 11 5.30 -8.02 -5.66
C ILE A 11 5.20 -7.18 -4.37
N ILE A 12 4.16 -7.38 -3.56
CA ILE A 12 4.00 -6.66 -2.28
C ILE A 12 5.14 -6.99 -1.31
N ILE A 13 5.57 -8.26 -1.24
CA ILE A 13 6.72 -8.66 -0.43
C ILE A 13 8.01 -8.02 -0.95
N ALA A 14 8.21 -7.97 -2.27
CA ALA A 14 9.37 -7.31 -2.88
C ALA A 14 9.38 -5.80 -2.60
N PHE A 15 8.22 -5.15 -2.73
CA PHE A 15 8.04 -3.74 -2.42
C PHE A 15 8.33 -3.44 -0.95
N ASN A 16 7.81 -4.25 -0.02
CA ASN A 16 8.12 -4.10 1.40
C ASN A 16 9.63 -4.25 1.67
N LYS A 17 10.30 -5.21 1.04
CA LYS A 17 11.76 -5.36 1.16
C LYS A 17 12.52 -4.14 0.64
N ALA A 18 12.08 -3.55 -0.47
CA ALA A 18 12.67 -2.32 -1.00
C ALA A 18 12.47 -1.13 -0.05
N LEU A 19 11.30 -1.00 0.59
CA LEU A 19 11.07 -0.02 1.65
C LEU A 19 11.98 -0.26 2.87
N ALA A 20 12.12 -1.51 3.31
CA ALA A 20 12.97 -1.88 4.43
C ALA A 20 14.45 -1.54 4.20
N LYS A 21 14.97 -1.68 2.97
CA LYS A 21 16.33 -1.26 2.60
C LYS A 21 16.55 0.25 2.77
N GLN A 22 15.49 1.05 2.64
CA GLN A 22 15.52 2.49 2.88
C GLN A 22 15.35 2.86 4.37
N GLY A 23 15.25 1.87 5.26
CA GLY A 23 15.03 2.09 6.69
C GLY A 23 13.55 2.31 7.07
N ILE A 24 12.62 2.07 6.15
CA ILE A 24 11.18 2.18 6.42
C ILE A 24 10.69 0.86 7.00
N LYS A 25 10.09 0.92 8.20
CA LYS A 25 9.48 -0.25 8.84
C LYS A 25 7.98 -0.21 8.64
N THR A 26 7.47 -0.97 7.68
CA THR A 26 6.03 -1.05 7.45
C THR A 26 5.36 -1.85 8.56
N GLU A 27 4.24 -1.37 9.08
CA GLU A 27 3.41 -2.10 10.05
C GLU A 27 2.31 -2.89 9.34
N LYS A 28 1.70 -2.25 8.34
CA LYS A 28 0.63 -2.85 7.53
C LYS A 28 0.73 -2.35 6.09
N ILE A 29 0.36 -3.22 5.16
CA ILE A 29 0.06 -2.84 3.78
C ILE A 29 -1.33 -3.37 3.44
N PHE A 30 -2.19 -2.51 2.90
CA PHE A 30 -3.49 -2.91 2.38
C PHE A 30 -3.46 -2.90 0.86
N LEU A 31 -3.82 -4.03 0.24
CA LEU A 31 -4.12 -4.10 -1.19
C LEU A 31 -5.60 -3.80 -1.39
N PHE A 32 -5.90 -2.85 -2.26
CA PHE A 32 -7.27 -2.50 -2.62
C PHE A 32 -7.42 -2.39 -4.14
N GLY A 33 -8.56 -1.84 -4.59
CA GLY A 33 -8.77 -1.55 -6.01
C GLY A 33 -8.96 -2.80 -6.86
N SER A 34 -8.60 -2.70 -8.13
CA SER A 34 -8.94 -3.72 -9.14
C SER A 34 -8.25 -5.07 -8.90
N GLN A 35 -7.03 -5.04 -8.37
CA GLN A 35 -6.24 -6.25 -8.05
C GLN A 35 -6.86 -7.01 -6.86
N ALA A 36 -7.30 -6.29 -5.82
CA ALA A 36 -8.05 -6.89 -4.71
C ALA A 36 -9.39 -7.47 -5.17
N LYS A 37 -10.10 -6.75 -6.06
CA LYS A 37 -11.42 -7.15 -6.58
C LYS A 37 -11.38 -8.32 -7.57
N GLY A 38 -10.21 -8.67 -8.10
CA GLY A 38 -10.06 -9.69 -9.15
C GLY A 38 -10.58 -9.24 -10.51
N THR A 39 -10.76 -7.94 -10.72
CA THR A 39 -11.22 -7.33 -11.97
C THR A 39 -10.09 -6.63 -12.75
N ALA A 40 -8.85 -6.73 -12.25
CA ALA A 40 -7.66 -6.17 -12.87
C ALA A 40 -7.37 -6.80 -14.24
N GLY A 41 -6.99 -5.95 -15.21
CA GLY A 41 -6.45 -6.35 -16.51
C GLY A 41 -4.92 -6.39 -16.50
N GLU A 42 -4.33 -6.63 -17.68
CA GLU A 42 -2.87 -6.71 -17.86
C GLU A 42 -2.13 -5.39 -17.59
N HIS A 43 -2.83 -4.26 -17.66
CA HIS A 43 -2.27 -2.92 -17.45
C HIS A 43 -2.79 -2.25 -16.18
N SER A 44 -3.38 -3.02 -15.26
CA SER A 44 -3.88 -2.48 -14.01
C SER A 44 -2.76 -2.28 -13.00
N ASP A 45 -2.69 -1.08 -12.43
CA ASP A 45 -1.78 -0.76 -11.34
C ASP A 45 -2.14 -1.55 -10.05
N ILE A 46 -1.21 -1.55 -9.11
CA ILE A 46 -1.31 -2.21 -7.81
C ILE A 46 -1.51 -1.12 -6.76
N ASP A 47 -2.77 -0.92 -6.38
CA ASP A 47 -3.19 0.11 -5.42
C ASP A 47 -2.90 -0.34 -3.98
N LEU A 48 -2.01 0.38 -3.28
CA LEU A 48 -1.58 0.04 -1.92
C LEU A 48 -1.80 1.18 -0.91
N VAL A 49 -2.17 0.83 0.32
CA VAL A 49 -2.04 1.73 1.48
C VAL A 49 -0.95 1.19 2.39
N VAL A 50 0.11 1.97 2.60
CA VAL A 50 1.26 1.62 3.44
C VAL A 50 1.17 2.38 4.76
N ILE A 51 1.13 1.64 5.87
CA ILE A 51 1.09 2.19 7.22
C ILE A 51 2.46 2.03 7.86
N SER A 52 3.07 3.14 8.28
CA SER A 52 4.37 3.12 8.95
C SER A 52 4.62 4.35 9.81
N ASN A 53 5.07 4.15 11.04
CA ASN A 53 5.64 5.22 11.87
C ASN A 53 6.86 5.91 11.23
N SER A 54 7.54 5.29 10.26
CA SER A 54 8.66 5.91 9.53
C SER A 54 8.23 7.14 8.71
N PHE A 55 6.93 7.32 8.44
CA PHE A 55 6.41 8.51 7.74
C PHE A 55 6.17 9.71 8.67
N LYS A 56 6.34 9.55 9.98
CA LYS A 56 6.09 10.61 10.96
C LYS A 56 7.06 11.77 10.78
N GLY A 57 6.52 12.98 10.71
CA GLY A 57 7.31 14.20 10.47
C GLY A 57 7.78 14.38 9.04
N LEU A 58 7.40 13.48 8.11
CA LEU A 58 7.67 13.64 6.68
C LEU A 58 6.48 14.31 5.98
N ASP A 59 6.79 15.26 5.11
CA ASP A 59 5.81 15.86 4.20
C ASP A 59 5.45 14.93 3.04
N PHE A 60 4.48 15.35 2.23
CA PHE A 60 4.00 14.59 1.09
C PHE A 60 5.11 14.27 0.06
N MET A 61 5.96 15.23 -0.25
CA MET A 61 7.01 15.06 -1.27
C MET A 61 8.08 14.07 -0.79
N GLN A 62 8.46 14.14 0.49
CA GLN A 62 9.41 13.20 1.10
C GLN A 62 8.85 11.77 1.09
N ARG A 63 7.56 11.60 1.38
CA ARG A 63 6.91 10.28 1.29
C ARG A 63 6.90 9.78 -0.15
N CYS A 64 6.53 10.62 -1.12
CA CYS A 64 6.57 10.26 -2.54
C CYS A 64 7.97 9.86 -3.02
N GLU A 65 9.01 10.55 -2.56
CA GLU A 65 10.40 10.22 -2.90
C GLU A 65 10.80 8.82 -2.38
N LEU A 66 10.47 8.52 -1.13
CA LEU A 66 10.74 7.22 -0.51
C LEU A 66 9.98 6.06 -1.19
N LEU A 67 8.69 6.26 -1.43
CA LEU A 67 7.86 5.28 -2.14
C LEU A 67 8.34 5.11 -3.58
N GLY A 68 8.63 6.20 -4.28
CA GLY A 68 9.13 6.21 -5.65
C GLY A 68 10.46 5.48 -5.82
N ARG A 69 11.37 5.59 -4.85
CA ARG A 69 12.62 4.81 -4.85
C ARG A 69 12.37 3.30 -4.72
N ALA A 70 11.42 2.89 -3.87
CA ALA A 70 11.07 1.48 -3.73
C ALA A 70 10.40 0.94 -5.01
N ILE A 71 9.53 1.75 -5.63
CA ILE A 71 8.91 1.43 -6.93
C ILE A 71 9.98 1.28 -8.01
N ALA A 72 10.91 2.23 -8.11
CA ALA A 72 12.00 2.19 -9.09
C ALA A 72 12.97 1.03 -8.89
N GLU A 73 13.09 0.49 -7.67
CA GLU A 73 13.93 -0.67 -7.40
C GLU A 73 13.32 -1.97 -7.98
N ILE A 74 12.00 -2.14 -7.86
CA ILE A 74 11.32 -3.37 -8.29
C ILE A 74 10.71 -3.26 -9.69
N MET A 75 10.54 -2.05 -10.21
CA MET A 75 10.00 -1.76 -11.55
C MET A 75 8.58 -2.29 -11.78
N GLU A 76 7.75 -2.28 -10.72
CA GLU A 76 6.35 -2.72 -10.76
C GLU A 76 5.39 -1.53 -10.71
N PRO A 77 4.19 -1.62 -11.33
CA PRO A 77 3.23 -0.53 -11.41
C PRO A 77 2.44 -0.37 -10.10
N ILE A 78 3.10 0.11 -9.05
CA ILE A 78 2.48 0.31 -7.73
C ILE A 78 2.08 1.77 -7.56
N GLU A 79 0.85 2.00 -7.07
CA GLU A 79 0.35 3.31 -6.63
C GLU A 79 0.12 3.32 -5.11
N PRO A 80 1.15 3.63 -4.30
CA PRO A 80 1.05 3.56 -2.85
C PRO A 80 0.62 4.90 -2.24
N LEU A 81 -0.26 4.82 -1.25
CA LEU A 81 -0.56 5.90 -0.31
C LEU A 81 0.13 5.63 1.03
N ALA A 82 0.79 6.64 1.59
CA ALA A 82 1.57 6.50 2.83
C ALA A 82 0.94 7.25 4.00
N TYR A 83 0.67 6.54 5.09
CA TYR A 83 0.09 7.09 6.32
C TYR A 83 0.88 6.65 7.56
N THR A 84 0.95 7.50 8.57
CA THR A 84 1.31 7.04 9.92
C THR A 84 0.12 6.28 10.54
N PRO A 85 0.34 5.44 11.57
CA PRO A 85 -0.75 4.81 12.30
C PRO A 85 -1.76 5.83 12.84
N GLU A 86 -1.30 6.98 13.34
CA GLU A 86 -2.19 8.02 13.87
C GLU A 86 -3.02 8.68 12.77
N GLU A 87 -2.43 9.00 11.62
CA GLU A 87 -3.15 9.55 10.46
C GLU A 87 -4.19 8.55 9.94
N PHE A 88 -3.81 7.27 9.88
CA PHE A 88 -4.69 6.19 9.46
C PHE A 88 -5.91 6.05 10.39
N ASP A 89 -5.71 6.12 11.70
CA ASP A 89 -6.81 6.06 12.67
C ASP A 89 -7.72 7.28 12.61
N VAL A 90 -7.17 8.48 12.40
CA VAL A 90 -7.96 9.70 12.22
C VAL A 90 -8.76 9.65 10.92
N GLN A 91 -8.16 9.16 9.84
CA GLN A 91 -8.81 9.09 8.53
C GLN A 91 -9.82 7.95 8.39
N LYS A 92 -9.92 7.01 9.32
CA LYS A 92 -11.02 6.00 9.34
C LYS A 92 -12.40 6.58 9.65
N GLN A 93 -12.55 7.90 9.73
CA GLN A 93 -13.85 8.54 9.91
C GLN A 93 -14.74 8.36 8.67
N LYS A 94 -16.05 8.21 8.89
CA LYS A 94 -17.04 8.02 7.83
C LYS A 94 -16.93 9.15 6.78
N ALA A 95 -16.99 8.78 5.50
CA ALA A 95 -16.84 9.64 4.31
C ALA A 95 -15.40 9.97 3.85
N SER A 96 -14.36 9.33 4.40
CA SER A 96 -13.02 9.39 3.80
C SER A 96 -12.80 8.28 2.76
N PHE A 97 -11.84 8.50 1.85
CA PHE A 97 -11.37 7.48 0.92
C PHE A 97 -10.85 6.23 1.66
N LEU A 98 -10.10 6.41 2.75
CA LEU A 98 -9.61 5.29 3.55
C LEU A 98 -10.74 4.49 4.20
N TYR A 99 -11.82 5.15 4.63
CA TYR A 99 -12.99 4.44 5.15
C TYR A 99 -13.63 3.57 4.07
N GLU A 100 -13.80 4.09 2.85
CA GLU A 100 -14.31 3.31 1.71
C GLU A 100 -13.42 2.09 1.47
N VAL A 101 -12.12 2.30 1.23
CA VAL A 101 -11.14 1.22 1.00
C VAL A 101 -11.18 0.15 2.09
N LEU A 102 -11.24 0.54 3.37
CA LEU A 102 -11.21 -0.42 4.48
C LEU A 102 -12.54 -1.15 4.71
N THR A 103 -13.64 -0.63 4.18
CA THR A 103 -14.96 -1.26 4.28
C THR A 103 -15.28 -2.15 3.08
N GLU A 104 -14.48 -2.08 2.01
CA GLU A 104 -14.59 -3.01 0.90
C GLU A 104 -14.20 -4.43 1.35
N PRO A 105 -15.07 -5.44 1.15
CA PRO A 105 -14.82 -6.80 1.63
C PRO A 105 -13.67 -7.51 0.90
N GLN A 106 -13.24 -6.99 -0.25
CA GLN A 106 -12.13 -7.53 -1.04
C GLN A 106 -10.77 -6.98 -0.59
N THR A 107 -10.71 -5.92 0.20
CA THR A 107 -9.44 -5.34 0.67
C THR A 107 -8.67 -6.35 1.49
N ILE A 108 -7.37 -6.50 1.19
CA ILE A 108 -6.50 -7.51 1.78
C ILE A 108 -5.45 -6.83 2.65
N GLU A 109 -5.37 -7.21 3.92
CA GLU A 109 -4.37 -6.71 4.86
C GLU A 109 -3.16 -7.66 4.91
N TYR A 110 -1.96 -7.08 4.73
CA TYR A 110 -0.66 -7.72 4.94
C TYR A 110 0.01 -7.09 6.16
N GLN A 111 0.49 -7.93 7.09
CA GLN A 111 1.21 -7.50 8.29
C GLN A 111 2.69 -7.91 8.17
N PHE A 112 3.60 -7.04 8.61
CA PHE A 112 5.05 -7.21 8.48
C PHE A 112 5.81 -6.95 9.78
#